data_AF-A0A5E7HN67-F1
#
_entry.id   AF-A0A5E7HN67-F1
#
_cell.length_a   1.000
_cell.length_b   1.000
_cell.length_c   1.000
_cell.angle_alpha   90.00
_cell.angle_beta   90.00
_cell.angle_gamma   90.00
#
_symmetry.space_group_name_H-M   'P 1'
#
loop_
_entity.id
_entity.type
_entity.pdbx_description
1 polymer ?
#
loop_
_entity_poly.entity_id
_entity_poly.type
_entity_poly.pdbx_seq_one_letter_code
_entity_poly.pdbx_strand_id
1 'polypeptide(L)'
;MLSKAENSIDGIRYDKYKRLYVDMQKGTVLVRKNKDGHYQASSASELIPSGALLEQIPGTKLWRQKVQTVTDPQQDSQPTTRQRSAETDEPTPGPSKRRRLDDESSDSPDTDIIADTLLSNESIALDLSYAQWRNWGKNTQPQSGQSIEIDGLHYSIVPQAMQPGTRLVYLEHPGFSPGGYDAFEQMLLNNPSFQPKWAIKKDGRWNTVERRLPFEMSLSQYVASSFKYLSNHSANMIARAVFNHTSHSAPINAHGLALLSRTFHHWADRTTVDAPRRELADPLMMLPVLPTTLSGTDTIISLPMPSAEALLRLDFDPKQIPQAWSEYVTNAPGSSLRSLFSTVLEHNGYTVNRTTRLLSEDALLFHREGLDAAFVLRFPLTTLLGNMKRNAMPGSELNDPAYRARIGEEQWQELSNRLDLSKVIYLLGNTQPISADQTTLVIVREG
;
A
#
# COMPACT_ATOMS: atom_id res chain seq x y z
N MET A 1 -34.13 -4.54 -16.93
CA MET A 1 -34.90 -3.42 -16.36
C MET A 1 -35.34 -3.80 -14.95
N LEU A 2 -35.24 -2.86 -14.01
CA LEU A 2 -35.67 -3.01 -12.62
C LEU A 2 -37.10 -2.49 -12.44
N SER A 3 -37.84 -3.01 -11.47
CA SER A 3 -39.13 -2.44 -11.05
C SER A 3 -38.97 -0.96 -10.66
N LYS A 4 -40.03 -0.16 -10.84
CA LYS A 4 -40.01 1.27 -10.48
C LYS A 4 -39.94 1.44 -8.96
N ALA A 5 -39.05 2.33 -8.49
CA ALA A 5 -38.86 2.63 -7.06
C ALA A 5 -40.14 3.22 -6.41
N GLU A 6 -41.00 3.85 -7.20
CA GLU A 6 -42.29 4.40 -6.78
C GLU A 6 -43.23 3.34 -6.21
N ASN A 7 -43.15 2.10 -6.72
CA ASN A 7 -44.05 1.00 -6.36
C ASN A 7 -43.56 0.17 -5.16
N SER A 8 -42.46 0.58 -4.51
CA SER A 8 -41.88 -0.12 -3.35
C SER A 8 -41.96 0.77 -2.11
N ILE A 9 -42.51 0.22 -1.02
CA ILE A 9 -42.64 0.89 0.28
C ILE A 9 -41.27 1.00 0.95
N ASP A 10 -40.46 -0.07 0.86
CA ASP A 10 -39.16 -0.18 1.53
C ASP A 10 -37.98 0.19 0.62
N GLY A 11 -38.25 0.70 -0.59
CA GLY A 11 -37.21 1.05 -1.57
C GLY A 11 -36.53 -0.16 -2.25
N ILE A 12 -36.99 -1.38 -1.99
CA ILE A 12 -36.48 -2.61 -2.61
C ILE A 12 -37.07 -2.78 -4.01
N ARG A 13 -36.20 -3.01 -5.00
CA ARG A 13 -36.53 -3.15 -6.42
C ARG A 13 -36.14 -4.54 -6.92
N TYR A 14 -36.81 -5.00 -7.97
CA TYR A 14 -36.63 -6.35 -8.50
C TYR A 14 -36.23 -6.32 -9.97
N ASP A 15 -35.32 -7.20 -10.37
CA ASP A 15 -35.07 -7.47 -11.79
C ASP A 15 -36.05 -8.52 -12.36
N LYS A 16 -35.91 -8.83 -13.65
CA LYS A 16 -36.71 -9.86 -14.35
C LYS A 16 -36.53 -11.27 -13.77
N TYR A 17 -35.50 -11.52 -12.96
CA TYR A 17 -35.21 -12.78 -12.30
C TYR A 17 -35.54 -12.75 -10.79
N LYS A 18 -36.31 -11.76 -10.34
CA LYS A 18 -36.69 -11.53 -8.93
C LYS A 18 -35.51 -11.32 -7.98
N ARG A 19 -34.36 -10.90 -8.49
CA ARG A 19 -33.21 -10.50 -7.66
C ARG A 19 -33.47 -9.13 -7.05
N LEU A 20 -33.06 -8.94 -5.80
CA LEU A 20 -33.34 -7.75 -5.00
C LEU A 20 -32.25 -6.70 -5.20
N TYR A 21 -32.67 -5.46 -5.43
CA TYR A 21 -31.80 -4.30 -5.58
C TYR A 21 -32.29 -3.18 -4.68
N VAL A 22 -31.36 -2.39 -4.15
CA VAL A 22 -31.67 -1.18 -3.36
C VAL A 22 -30.91 0.01 -3.88
N ASP A 23 -31.51 1.18 -3.81
CA ASP A 23 -30.88 2.44 -4.21
C ASP A 23 -30.14 3.03 -3.01
N MET A 24 -28.83 3.23 -3.16
CA MET A 24 -27.95 3.91 -2.21
C MET A 24 -27.54 5.28 -2.80
N GLN A 25 -26.98 6.17 -1.97
CA GLN A 25 -26.50 7.47 -2.45
C GLN A 25 -25.48 7.38 -3.59
N LYS A 26 -24.70 6.30 -3.66
CA LYS A 26 -23.64 6.07 -4.67
C LYS A 26 -24.09 5.17 -5.83
N GLY A 27 -25.36 4.75 -5.89
CA GLY A 27 -25.89 3.91 -6.96
C GLY A 27 -26.78 2.75 -6.47
N THR A 28 -27.23 1.91 -7.40
CA THR A 28 -28.10 0.76 -7.12
C THR A 28 -27.26 -0.49 -6.87
N VAL A 29 -27.49 -1.16 -5.73
CA VAL A 29 -26.71 -2.34 -5.31
C VAL A 29 -27.61 -3.57 -5.25
N LEU A 30 -27.11 -4.71 -5.73
CA LEU A 30 -27.75 -6.01 -5.56
C LEU A 30 -27.62 -6.46 -4.11
N VAL A 31 -28.72 -6.92 -3.51
CA VAL A 31 -28.75 -7.34 -2.10
C VAL A 31 -29.35 -8.73 -1.95
N ARG A 32 -28.93 -9.44 -0.91
CA ARG A 32 -29.54 -10.69 -0.46
C ARG A 32 -29.64 -10.72 1.05
N LYS A 33 -30.54 -11.54 1.57
CA LYS A 33 -30.56 -11.81 3.01
C LYS A 33 -29.45 -12.78 3.37
N ASN A 34 -28.69 -12.46 4.40
CA ASN A 34 -27.71 -13.34 4.99
C ASN A 34 -28.39 -14.41 5.86
N LYS A 35 -27.60 -15.31 6.49
CA LYS A 35 -28.13 -16.38 7.35
C LYS A 35 -28.93 -15.85 8.55
N ASP A 36 -28.65 -14.64 8.99
CA ASP A 36 -29.31 -13.97 10.12
C ASP A 36 -30.51 -13.10 9.68
N GLY A 37 -30.92 -13.19 8.41
CA GLY A 37 -32.08 -12.47 7.87
C GLY A 37 -31.84 -11.00 7.51
N HIS A 38 -30.62 -10.48 7.70
CA HIS A 38 -30.24 -9.10 7.40
C HIS A 38 -29.89 -8.92 5.92
N TYR A 39 -30.17 -7.74 5.35
CA TYR A 39 -29.80 -7.42 3.98
C TYR A 39 -28.31 -7.12 3.86
N GLN A 40 -27.66 -7.78 2.91
CA GLN A 40 -26.23 -7.69 2.67
C GLN A 40 -25.98 -7.52 1.17
N ALA A 41 -25.04 -6.65 0.81
CA ALA A 41 -24.64 -6.45 -0.57
C ALA A 41 -24.06 -7.76 -1.15
N SER A 42 -24.36 -8.03 -2.43
CA SER A 42 -23.95 -9.26 -3.09
C SER A 42 -23.71 -9.02 -4.58
N SER A 43 -22.96 -9.92 -5.22
CA SER A 43 -22.80 -9.93 -6.67
C SER A 43 -23.73 -10.95 -7.36
N ALA A 44 -23.87 -10.83 -8.69
CA ALA A 44 -24.70 -11.73 -9.48
C ALA A 44 -24.20 -13.19 -9.46
N SER A 45 -22.91 -13.38 -9.19
CA SER A 45 -22.18 -14.67 -9.24
C SER A 45 -22.08 -15.35 -7.88
N GLU A 46 -22.29 -14.62 -6.80
CA GLU A 46 -22.26 -15.15 -5.43
C GLU A 46 -23.58 -15.86 -5.12
N LEU A 47 -23.55 -16.98 -4.38
CA LEU A 47 -24.73 -17.58 -3.77
C LEU A 47 -24.97 -17.05 -2.35
N ILE A 48 -23.89 -16.89 -1.59
CA ILE A 48 -23.88 -16.38 -0.21
C ILE A 48 -23.39 -14.94 -0.26
N PRO A 49 -24.16 -13.95 0.24
CA PRO A 49 -23.74 -12.56 0.22
C PRO A 49 -22.54 -12.35 1.14
N SER A 50 -21.45 -11.77 0.61
CA SER A 50 -20.22 -11.46 1.36
C SER A 50 -20.00 -9.95 1.54
N GLY A 51 -20.82 -9.10 0.91
CA GLY A 51 -20.65 -7.65 0.94
C GLY A 51 -21.08 -6.99 2.25
N ALA A 52 -21.17 -5.67 2.27
CA ALA A 52 -21.52 -4.95 3.49
C ALA A 52 -22.98 -5.17 3.93
N LEU A 53 -23.25 -5.15 5.23
CA LEU A 53 -24.61 -5.12 5.77
C LEU A 53 -25.27 -3.77 5.45
N LEU A 54 -26.51 -3.82 5.01
CA LEU A 54 -27.27 -2.65 4.61
C LEU A 54 -28.55 -2.52 5.44
N GLU A 55 -28.91 -1.29 5.76
CA GLU A 55 -30.17 -0.95 6.41
C GLU A 55 -30.85 0.21 5.67
N GLN A 56 -32.18 0.21 5.69
CA GLN A 56 -32.96 1.30 5.13
C GLN A 56 -32.77 2.54 6.00
N ILE A 57 -32.59 3.70 5.38
CA ILE A 57 -32.57 4.98 6.09
C ILE A 57 -34.03 5.30 6.47
N PRO A 58 -34.36 5.38 7.77
CA PRO A 58 -35.74 5.58 8.21
C PRO A 58 -36.39 6.80 7.55
N GLY A 59 -37.63 6.65 7.07
CA GLY A 59 -38.37 7.72 6.40
C GLY A 59 -37.98 7.98 4.94
N THR A 60 -37.05 7.21 4.36
CA THR A 60 -36.66 7.33 2.95
C THR A 60 -36.67 5.97 2.24
N LYS A 61 -36.62 5.97 0.90
CA LYS A 61 -36.45 4.76 0.08
C LYS A 61 -34.97 4.41 -0.17
N LEU A 62 -34.05 5.15 0.44
CA LEU A 62 -32.61 4.95 0.27
C LEU A 62 -32.05 4.04 1.37
N TRP A 63 -31.02 3.28 1.00
CA TRP A 63 -30.34 2.35 1.89
C TRP A 63 -28.90 2.83 2.16
N ARG A 64 -28.40 2.53 3.35
CA ARG A 64 -27.02 2.82 3.77
C ARG A 64 -26.35 1.59 4.33
N GLN A 65 -25.02 1.62 4.36
CA GLN A 65 -24.23 0.61 5.05
C GLN A 65 -24.41 0.74 6.56
N LYS A 66 -24.69 -0.38 7.23
CA LYS A 66 -24.75 -0.46 8.68
C LYS A 66 -23.33 -0.40 9.23
N VAL A 67 -22.99 0.69 9.91
CA VAL A 67 -21.71 0.84 10.61
C VAL A 67 -21.75 -0.07 11.83
N GLN A 68 -20.91 -1.10 11.86
CA GLN A 68 -20.72 -1.89 13.08
C GLN A 68 -19.87 -1.06 14.04
N THR A 69 -20.51 -0.41 15.01
CA THR A 69 -19.81 0.06 16.21
C THR A 69 -19.37 -1.16 16.99
N VAL A 70 -18.07 -1.49 16.92
CA VAL A 70 -17.42 -2.41 17.83
C VAL A 70 -17.60 -1.83 19.23
N THR A 71 -18.56 -2.38 19.97
CA THR A 71 -18.73 -2.09 21.39
C THR A 71 -18.06 -3.25 22.09
N ASP A 72 -16.85 -3.02 22.60
CA ASP A 72 -16.19 -3.97 23.50
C ASP A 72 -17.10 -4.24 24.70
N PRO A 73 -17.39 -5.51 25.04
CA PRO A 73 -18.13 -5.85 26.23
C PRO A 73 -17.16 -6.08 27.37
N GLN A 74 -16.78 -5.04 28.12
CA GLN A 74 -16.35 -5.21 29.51
C GLN A 74 -16.30 -3.87 30.26
N GLN A 75 -17.33 -3.60 31.07
CA GLN A 75 -17.19 -3.24 32.49
C GLN A 75 -18.57 -2.87 33.06
N ASP A 76 -19.26 -3.87 33.59
CA ASP A 76 -20.18 -3.65 34.70
C ASP A 76 -19.35 -3.46 35.97
N SER A 77 -19.42 -2.27 36.57
CA SER A 77 -19.36 -2.05 38.03
C SER A 77 -19.64 -0.57 38.35
N GLN A 78 -20.92 -0.34 38.66
CA GLN A 78 -21.60 0.67 39.47
C GLN A 78 -20.93 2.00 39.90
N PRO A 79 -21.76 3.08 40.03
CA PRO A 79 -21.34 4.41 40.40
C PRO A 79 -21.26 4.61 41.92
N THR A 80 -20.27 5.35 42.40
CA THR A 80 -20.38 6.02 43.71
C THR A 80 -20.01 7.49 43.60
N THR A 81 -20.99 8.29 44.01
CA THR A 81 -20.93 9.72 44.28
C THR A 81 -19.94 10.00 45.41
N ARG A 82 -19.06 11.01 45.28
CA ARG A 82 -18.94 12.15 46.23
C ARG A 82 -17.66 12.99 46.04
N GLN A 83 -17.90 14.30 46.15
CA GLN A 83 -17.08 15.32 46.83
C GLN A 83 -15.88 15.95 46.12
N ARG A 84 -16.22 17.10 45.52
CA ARG A 84 -15.50 18.39 45.56
C ARG A 84 -14.71 18.61 46.87
N SER A 85 -13.45 19.00 46.75
CA SER A 85 -12.75 19.93 47.65
C SER A 85 -11.62 20.61 46.88
N ALA A 86 -11.47 21.92 47.09
CA ALA A 86 -10.55 22.83 46.44
C ALA A 86 -9.37 23.16 47.38
N GLU A 87 -8.44 23.99 46.86
CA GLU A 87 -7.29 24.70 47.48
C GLU A 87 -5.90 24.10 47.17
N THR A 88 -4.80 24.82 46.86
CA THR A 88 -4.46 26.20 46.40
C THR A 88 -2.97 26.14 45.95
N ASP A 89 -2.55 27.08 45.08
CA ASP A 89 -1.21 27.45 44.52
C ASP A 89 0.08 27.04 45.30
N GLU A 90 1.25 26.79 44.69
CA GLU A 90 2.05 27.66 43.78
C GLU A 90 3.14 26.88 42.97
N PRO A 91 3.84 27.52 41.99
CA PRO A 91 4.42 26.88 40.81
C PRO A 91 5.93 26.58 40.87
N THR A 92 6.41 25.68 40.02
CA THR A 92 7.83 25.61 39.60
C THR A 92 7.95 25.26 38.10
N PRO A 93 8.85 25.92 37.33
CA PRO A 93 8.86 25.85 35.87
C PRO A 93 9.82 24.77 35.33
N GLY A 94 9.39 24.05 34.29
CA GLY A 94 10.25 23.14 33.52
C GLY A 94 9.61 22.77 32.17
N PRO A 95 10.31 22.90 31.03
CA PRO A 95 9.70 22.88 29.71
C PRO A 95 9.50 21.43 29.25
N SER A 96 8.25 21.07 29.00
CA SER A 96 7.93 19.91 28.17
C SER A 96 6.78 20.30 27.28
N LYS A 97 7.13 20.92 26.14
CA LYS A 97 6.25 20.92 24.97
C LYS A 97 6.03 19.45 24.59
N ARG A 98 5.02 18.82 25.19
CA ARG A 98 4.39 17.64 24.61
C ARG A 98 3.89 18.07 23.23
N ARG A 99 4.54 17.54 22.20
CA ARG A 99 4.01 17.54 20.84
C ARG A 99 2.64 16.89 20.92
N ARG A 100 1.57 17.68 20.76
CA ARG A 100 0.21 17.14 20.64
C ARG A 100 0.22 16.22 19.41
N LEU A 101 -0.13 14.95 19.63
CA LEU A 101 -0.76 14.13 18.61
C LEU A 101 -2.09 14.84 18.30
N ASP A 102 -2.13 15.62 17.23
CA ASP A 102 -3.34 16.14 16.57
C ASP A 102 -2.90 16.92 15.30
N ASP A 103 -1.99 16.35 14.50
CA ASP A 103 -1.53 16.97 13.24
C ASP A 103 -1.66 16.01 12.04
N GLU A 104 -2.64 15.11 12.10
CA GLU A 104 -3.16 14.35 10.93
C GLU A 104 -4.25 15.16 10.19
N SER A 105 -4.13 16.48 10.15
CA SER A 105 -5.09 17.36 9.46
C SER A 105 -4.45 18.36 8.49
N SER A 106 -3.31 17.99 7.92
CA SER A 106 -2.81 18.62 6.70
C SER A 106 -2.64 17.55 5.64
N ASP A 107 -3.56 17.49 4.67
CA ASP A 107 -3.42 16.68 3.44
C ASP A 107 -2.30 17.23 2.50
N SER A 108 -1.46 18.17 2.98
CA SER A 108 -0.47 18.94 2.20
C SER A 108 1.02 18.53 2.25
N PRO A 109 1.53 17.65 3.16
CA PRO A 109 2.98 17.54 3.36
C PRO A 109 3.71 17.01 2.12
N ASP A 110 3.12 16.06 1.39
CA ASP A 110 3.73 15.49 0.19
C ASP A 110 3.86 16.51 -0.95
N THR A 111 2.80 17.29 -1.18
CA THR A 111 2.81 18.35 -2.20
C THR A 111 3.77 19.47 -1.85
N ASP A 112 3.93 19.78 -0.57
CA ASP A 112 4.89 20.77 -0.08
C ASP A 112 6.34 20.34 -0.28
N ILE A 113 6.67 19.08 0.02
CA ILE A 113 8.02 18.54 -0.17
C ILE A 113 8.41 18.53 -1.66
N ILE A 114 7.46 18.16 -2.54
CA ILE A 114 7.69 18.25 -3.98
C ILE A 114 7.90 19.72 -4.40
N ALA A 115 7.09 20.65 -3.90
CA ALA A 115 7.25 22.08 -4.19
C ALA A 115 8.64 22.59 -3.80
N ASP A 116 9.12 22.26 -2.59
CA ASP A 116 10.44 22.65 -2.10
C ASP A 116 11.57 22.08 -2.97
N THR A 117 11.44 20.83 -3.39
CA THR A 117 12.41 20.16 -4.28
C THR A 117 12.47 20.81 -5.67
N LEU A 118 11.31 21.21 -6.20
CA LEU A 118 11.19 21.86 -7.50
C LEU A 118 11.69 23.32 -7.46
N LEU A 119 11.43 24.03 -6.37
CA LEU A 119 11.88 25.41 -6.19
C LEU A 119 13.40 25.51 -5.97
N SER A 120 14.01 24.50 -5.33
CA SER A 120 15.45 24.46 -5.06
C SER A 120 16.30 24.12 -6.29
N ASN A 121 15.74 23.40 -7.25
CA ASN A 121 16.41 23.05 -8.51
C ASN A 121 16.14 24.11 -9.59
N GLU A 122 16.79 25.27 -9.49
CA GLU A 122 16.69 26.36 -10.46
C GLU A 122 17.25 25.95 -11.83
N SER A 123 16.39 25.43 -12.71
CA SER A 123 16.62 25.43 -14.16
C SER A 123 15.29 25.41 -14.92
N ILE A 124 14.49 26.46 -14.72
CA ILE A 124 13.29 26.77 -15.54
C ILE A 124 13.76 27.49 -16.82
N ALA A 125 14.62 26.86 -17.61
CA ALA A 125 14.97 27.35 -18.94
C ALA A 125 13.94 26.86 -19.95
N LEU A 126 13.20 27.79 -20.54
CA LEU A 126 12.16 27.59 -21.56
C LEU A 126 12.64 26.68 -22.69
N ASP A 127 12.00 25.52 -22.83
CA ASP A 127 12.08 24.71 -24.06
C ASP A 127 10.71 24.77 -24.74
N LEU A 128 10.67 25.43 -25.90
CA LEU A 128 9.44 25.71 -26.65
C LEU A 128 8.79 24.43 -27.20
N SER A 129 9.49 23.30 -27.23
CA SER A 129 8.93 22.00 -27.61
C SER A 129 8.10 21.31 -26.50
N TYR A 130 8.30 21.70 -25.23
CA TYR A 130 7.64 21.11 -24.05
C TYR A 130 6.37 21.86 -23.58
N ALA A 131 6.06 22.97 -24.22
CA ALA A 131 4.99 23.88 -23.83
C ALA A 131 3.58 23.47 -24.29
N GLN A 132 3.35 22.19 -24.59
CA GLN A 132 2.03 21.68 -25.02
C GLN A 132 0.91 22.00 -24.02
N TRP A 133 1.28 22.19 -22.75
CA TRP A 133 0.38 22.62 -21.68
C TRP A 133 -0.30 23.96 -21.96
N ARG A 134 0.35 24.87 -22.69
CA ARG A 134 -0.19 26.21 -22.99
C ARG A 134 -1.54 26.13 -23.71
N ASN A 135 -1.74 25.10 -24.53
CA ASN A 135 -2.98 24.87 -25.29
C ASN A 135 -4.14 24.31 -24.45
N TRP A 136 -3.90 23.97 -23.17
CA TRP A 136 -4.96 23.47 -22.28
C TRP A 136 -5.76 24.59 -21.63
N GLY A 137 -5.21 25.81 -21.62
CA GLY A 137 -5.80 26.97 -20.98
C GLY A 137 -7.05 27.47 -21.70
N LYS A 138 -8.01 27.99 -20.93
CA LYS A 138 -9.27 28.56 -21.43
C LYS A 138 -9.42 30.00 -20.96
N ASN A 139 -10.05 30.84 -21.79
CA ASN A 139 -10.36 32.23 -21.44
C ASN A 139 -11.41 32.38 -20.34
N THR A 140 -12.11 31.29 -20.01
CA THR A 140 -13.16 31.30 -18.99
C THR A 140 -12.86 30.25 -17.93
N GLN A 141 -13.16 30.58 -16.69
CA GLN A 141 -13.09 29.63 -15.60
C GLN A 141 -14.01 28.43 -15.90
N PRO A 142 -13.54 27.19 -15.72
CA PRO A 142 -14.35 26.01 -15.96
C PRO A 142 -15.59 26.02 -15.04
N GLN A 143 -16.72 25.58 -15.59
CA GLN A 143 -18.02 25.55 -14.88
C GLN A 143 -18.05 24.53 -13.73
N SER A 144 -17.17 23.52 -13.78
CA SER A 144 -17.01 22.49 -12.77
C SER A 144 -15.53 22.22 -12.53
N GLY A 145 -15.21 21.79 -11.31
CA GLY A 145 -13.83 21.54 -10.90
C GLY A 145 -13.08 22.81 -10.49
N GLN A 146 -11.79 22.64 -10.22
CA GLN A 146 -10.91 23.72 -9.79
C GLN A 146 -9.99 24.13 -10.94
N SER A 147 -9.54 25.38 -10.92
CA SER A 147 -8.54 25.87 -11.85
C SER A 147 -7.59 26.86 -11.18
N ILE A 148 -6.44 27.05 -11.81
CA ILE A 148 -5.53 28.17 -11.52
C ILE A 148 -5.43 29.06 -12.75
N GLU A 149 -5.04 30.31 -12.53
CA GLU A 149 -4.79 31.28 -13.59
C GLU A 149 -3.29 31.40 -13.85
N ILE A 150 -2.89 31.27 -15.11
CA ILE A 150 -1.53 31.52 -15.60
C ILE A 150 -1.68 32.39 -16.85
N ASP A 151 -1.03 33.55 -16.86
CA ASP A 151 -1.04 34.50 -17.99
C ASP A 151 -2.45 34.84 -18.54
N GLY A 152 -3.44 35.00 -17.66
CA GLY A 152 -4.82 35.35 -18.03
C GLY A 152 -5.66 34.19 -18.56
N LEU A 153 -5.12 32.97 -18.59
CA LEU A 153 -5.85 31.76 -18.97
C LEU A 153 -6.09 30.88 -17.74
N HIS A 154 -7.27 30.25 -17.70
CA HIS A 154 -7.63 29.28 -16.68
C HIS A 154 -7.26 27.87 -17.10
N TYR A 155 -6.49 27.19 -16.26
CA TYR A 155 -6.06 25.81 -16.43
C TYR A 155 -6.74 24.93 -15.38
N SER A 156 -7.46 23.89 -15.82
CA SER A 156 -8.04 22.89 -14.91
C SER A 156 -6.95 22.19 -14.11
N ILE A 157 -7.24 21.88 -12.86
CA ILE A 157 -6.33 21.13 -11.98
C ILE A 157 -6.99 19.86 -11.46
N VAL A 158 -6.16 18.85 -11.22
CA VAL A 158 -6.57 17.62 -10.53
C VAL A 158 -7.17 18.01 -9.17
N PRO A 159 -8.29 17.38 -8.73
CA PRO A 159 -8.95 17.74 -7.49
C PRO A 159 -8.00 17.79 -6.28
N GLN A 160 -8.07 18.88 -5.51
CA GLN A 160 -7.29 19.05 -4.27
C GLN A 160 -7.86 20.13 -3.35
N ALA A 161 -7.49 20.11 -2.07
CA ALA A 161 -7.80 21.24 -1.20
C ALA A 161 -6.96 22.47 -1.61
N MET A 162 -7.63 23.59 -1.90
CA MET A 162 -6.97 24.85 -2.25
C MET A 162 -6.99 25.77 -1.02
N GLN A 163 -5.85 25.88 -0.36
CA GLN A 163 -5.64 26.76 0.80
C GLN A 163 -4.76 27.95 0.41
N PRO A 164 -4.76 29.07 1.17
CA PRO A 164 -3.89 30.22 0.87
C PRO A 164 -2.41 29.86 0.73
N GLY A 165 -1.96 28.84 1.47
CA GLY A 165 -0.59 28.32 1.45
C GLY A 165 -0.30 27.25 0.39
N THR A 166 -1.25 26.88 -0.48
CA THR A 166 -0.99 25.85 -1.52
C THR A 166 0.09 26.33 -2.49
N ARG A 167 1.19 25.57 -2.58
CA ARG A 167 2.36 25.88 -3.42
C ARG A 167 2.52 24.98 -4.65
N LEU A 168 1.82 23.85 -4.71
CA LEU A 168 1.86 22.91 -5.83
C LEU A 168 0.45 22.53 -6.25
N VAL A 169 0.23 22.49 -7.56
CA VAL A 169 -0.96 21.89 -8.18
C VAL A 169 -0.54 21.00 -9.34
N TYR A 170 -1.43 20.09 -9.74
CA TYR A 170 -1.31 19.31 -10.95
C TYR A 170 -2.26 19.86 -12.02
N LEU A 171 -1.71 20.49 -13.05
CA LEU A 171 -2.45 20.87 -14.26
C LEU A 171 -2.99 19.62 -14.93
N GLU A 172 -4.30 19.58 -15.12
CA GLU A 172 -5.02 18.46 -15.73
C GLU A 172 -4.98 18.57 -17.26
N HIS A 173 -4.40 17.56 -17.92
CA HIS A 173 -4.47 17.46 -19.37
C HIS A 173 -5.93 17.22 -19.80
N PRO A 174 -6.47 17.85 -20.87
CA PRO A 174 -7.88 17.68 -21.28
C PRO A 174 -8.29 16.24 -21.63
N GLY A 175 -7.33 15.44 -22.10
CA GLY A 175 -7.48 13.99 -22.34
C GLY A 175 -7.08 13.10 -21.16
N PHE A 176 -6.74 13.68 -19.99
CA PHE A 176 -6.53 12.90 -18.78
C PHE A 176 -7.87 12.33 -18.32
N SER A 177 -7.93 11.02 -18.13
CA SER A 177 -9.11 10.33 -17.61
C SER A 177 -8.67 9.50 -16.43
N PRO A 178 -8.75 10.02 -15.19
CA PRO A 178 -8.30 9.29 -14.02
C PRO A 178 -9.25 8.10 -13.77
N GLY A 179 -8.76 6.91 -14.09
CA GLY A 179 -9.42 5.65 -13.77
C GLY A 179 -8.75 4.93 -12.60
N GLY A 180 -8.95 3.60 -12.54
CA GLY A 180 -8.15 2.73 -11.68
C GLY A 180 -6.72 2.55 -12.23
N TYR A 181 -5.93 1.76 -11.51
CA TYR A 181 -4.53 1.47 -11.83
C TYR A 181 -4.30 1.14 -13.31
N ASP A 182 -5.12 0.26 -13.90
CA ASP A 182 -4.90 -0.20 -15.29
C ASP A 182 -4.98 0.93 -16.31
N ALA A 183 -5.93 1.85 -16.15
CA ALA A 183 -6.07 3.00 -17.04
C ALA A 183 -4.87 3.96 -16.89
N PHE A 184 -4.42 4.18 -15.65
CA PHE A 184 -3.28 5.04 -15.35
C PHE A 184 -1.96 4.45 -15.86
N GLU A 185 -1.74 3.16 -15.64
CA GLU A 185 -0.55 2.43 -16.12
C GLU A 185 -0.51 2.41 -17.65
N GLN A 186 -1.62 2.12 -18.32
CA GLN A 186 -1.70 2.15 -19.79
C GLN A 186 -1.53 3.56 -20.35
N MET A 187 -1.99 4.59 -19.65
CA MET A 187 -1.73 5.98 -20.03
C MET A 187 -0.23 6.28 -19.97
N LEU A 188 0.46 5.94 -18.88
CA LEU A 188 1.91 6.16 -18.78
C LEU A 188 2.71 5.37 -19.82
N LEU A 189 2.28 4.15 -20.17
CA LEU A 189 2.94 3.33 -21.18
C LEU A 189 2.74 3.85 -22.60
N ASN A 190 1.50 4.17 -22.99
CA ASN A 190 1.16 4.43 -24.39
C ASN A 190 1.04 5.92 -24.73
N ASN A 191 0.65 6.75 -23.77
CA ASN A 191 0.37 8.18 -23.95
C ASN A 191 0.91 9.00 -22.77
N PRO A 192 2.21 8.93 -22.45
CA PRO A 192 2.78 9.57 -21.25
C PRO A 192 2.58 11.09 -21.21
N SER A 193 2.33 11.75 -22.35
CA SER A 193 2.02 13.19 -22.42
C SER A 193 0.65 13.57 -21.87
N PHE A 194 -0.26 12.60 -21.67
CA PHE A 194 -1.58 12.84 -21.07
C PHE A 194 -1.54 12.88 -19.54
N GLN A 195 -0.40 12.57 -18.92
CA GLN A 195 -0.26 12.70 -17.48
C GLN A 195 -0.39 14.18 -17.05
N PRO A 196 -0.89 14.46 -15.83
CA PRO A 196 -0.93 15.81 -15.29
C PRO A 196 0.48 16.42 -15.19
N LYS A 197 0.59 17.76 -15.19
CA LYS A 197 1.88 18.46 -15.05
C LYS A 197 1.93 19.29 -13.78
N TRP A 198 3.10 19.42 -13.16
CA TRP A 198 3.26 20.30 -12.01
C TRP A 198 3.17 21.78 -12.40
N ALA A 199 2.46 22.56 -11.59
CA ALA A 199 2.62 24.00 -11.51
C ALA A 199 2.91 24.40 -10.07
N ILE A 200 3.90 25.26 -9.89
CA ILE A 200 4.39 25.72 -8.59
C ILE A 200 4.12 27.21 -8.39
N LYS A 201 3.79 27.62 -7.17
CA LYS A 201 3.56 29.01 -6.81
C LYS A 201 4.86 29.63 -6.29
N LYS A 202 5.40 30.61 -7.01
CA LYS A 202 6.58 31.40 -6.63
C LYS A 202 6.20 32.88 -6.66
N ASP A 203 6.48 33.61 -5.58
CA ASP A 203 6.18 35.04 -5.46
C ASP A 203 4.72 35.41 -5.78
N GLY A 204 3.79 34.54 -5.35
CA GLY A 204 2.35 34.73 -5.59
C GLY A 204 1.88 34.35 -6.99
N ARG A 205 2.76 33.97 -7.91
CA ARG A 205 2.44 33.60 -9.30
C ARG A 205 2.65 32.12 -9.55
N TRP A 206 1.75 31.53 -10.34
CA TRP A 206 1.85 30.13 -10.77
C TRP A 206 2.79 30.01 -11.97
N ASN A 207 3.69 29.03 -11.93
CA ASN A 207 4.62 28.71 -13.01
C ASN A 207 4.60 27.20 -13.27
N THR A 208 4.51 26.79 -14.53
CA THR A 208 4.54 25.38 -14.91
C THR A 208 5.96 24.83 -14.89
N VAL A 209 6.12 23.59 -14.44
CA VAL A 209 7.39 22.86 -14.53
C VAL A 209 7.45 22.13 -15.87
N GLU A 210 8.36 22.54 -16.75
CA GLU A 210 8.40 22.04 -18.14
C GLU A 210 9.33 20.83 -18.33
N ARG A 211 10.48 20.81 -17.63
CA ARG A 211 11.56 19.84 -17.87
C ARG A 211 11.44 18.53 -17.08
N ARG A 212 10.52 18.46 -16.12
CA ARG A 212 10.32 17.29 -15.27
C ARG A 212 8.86 16.87 -15.30
N LEU A 213 8.64 15.58 -15.46
CA LEU A 213 7.32 14.96 -15.43
C LEU A 213 7.07 14.40 -14.04
N PRO A 214 5.81 14.34 -13.57
CA PRO A 214 5.49 13.61 -12.35
C PRO A 214 5.89 12.13 -12.37
N PHE A 215 5.83 11.51 -13.55
CA PHE A 215 6.21 10.13 -13.81
C PHE A 215 6.99 10.04 -15.14
N GLU A 216 8.24 9.59 -15.06
CA GLU A 216 9.14 9.45 -16.22
C GLU A 216 8.99 8.09 -16.93
N MET A 217 8.40 7.11 -16.25
CA MET A 217 8.11 5.78 -16.75
C MET A 217 6.80 5.26 -16.14
N SER A 218 6.33 4.08 -16.58
CA SER A 218 5.14 3.46 -15.98
C SER A 218 5.41 3.03 -14.53
N LEU A 219 4.34 2.85 -13.75
CA LEU A 219 4.48 2.51 -12.33
C LEU A 219 5.15 1.16 -12.14
N SER A 220 4.80 0.17 -12.98
CA SER A 220 5.45 -1.15 -12.94
C SER A 220 6.92 -1.10 -13.37
N GLN A 221 7.29 -0.19 -14.28
CA GLN A 221 8.68 0.04 -14.68
C GLN A 221 9.51 0.66 -13.55
N TYR A 222 8.94 1.59 -12.78
CA TYR A 222 9.60 2.11 -11.56
C TYR A 222 9.91 0.97 -10.58
N VAL A 223 8.98 0.04 -10.37
CA VAL A 223 9.22 -1.12 -9.50
C VAL A 223 10.30 -2.04 -10.08
N ALA A 224 10.19 -2.42 -11.35
CA ALA A 224 11.12 -3.35 -11.99
C ALA A 224 12.56 -2.80 -12.06
N SER A 225 12.72 -1.47 -12.18
CA SER A 225 14.04 -0.82 -12.15
C SER A 225 14.60 -0.66 -10.74
N SER A 226 13.73 -0.50 -9.73
CA SER A 226 14.14 -0.33 -8.33
C SER A 226 14.46 -1.64 -7.62
N PHE A 227 13.81 -2.75 -8.01
CA PHE A 227 13.97 -4.04 -7.36
C PHE A 227 14.39 -5.12 -8.36
N LYS A 228 15.60 -5.64 -8.16
CA LYS A 228 16.21 -6.62 -9.05
C LYS A 228 15.53 -7.97 -8.97
N TYR A 229 15.48 -8.63 -10.11
CA TYR A 229 15.05 -10.03 -10.29
C TYR A 229 13.57 -10.29 -10.08
N LEU A 230 12.76 -9.28 -9.78
CA LEU A 230 11.31 -9.44 -9.73
C LEU A 230 10.78 -9.96 -11.07
N SER A 231 9.78 -10.84 -10.97
CA SER A 231 8.93 -11.16 -12.09
C SER A 231 8.12 -9.93 -12.52
N ASN A 232 7.79 -9.85 -13.81
CA ASN A 232 6.93 -8.78 -14.34
C ASN A 232 5.58 -8.70 -13.61
N HIS A 233 5.02 -9.86 -13.23
CA HIS A 233 3.76 -9.92 -12.48
C HIS A 233 3.92 -9.29 -11.10
N SER A 234 4.95 -9.64 -10.34
CA SER A 234 5.19 -9.04 -9.02
C SER A 234 5.45 -7.54 -9.10
N ALA A 235 6.21 -7.07 -10.10
CA ALA A 235 6.42 -5.65 -10.31
C ALA A 235 5.11 -4.90 -10.57
N ASN A 236 4.23 -5.46 -11.41
CA ASN A 236 2.90 -4.91 -11.68
C ASN A 236 2.01 -4.93 -10.43
N MET A 237 2.05 -6.02 -9.64
CA MET A 237 1.23 -6.16 -8.43
C MET A 237 1.65 -5.21 -7.31
N ILE A 238 2.96 -4.96 -7.16
CA ILE A 238 3.47 -3.92 -6.24
C ILE A 238 2.98 -2.55 -6.70
N ALA A 239 3.15 -2.21 -7.97
CA ALA A 239 2.73 -0.91 -8.50
C ALA A 239 1.22 -0.66 -8.33
N ARG A 240 0.41 -1.69 -8.59
CA ARG A 240 -1.05 -1.68 -8.34
C ARG A 240 -1.36 -1.48 -6.86
N ALA A 241 -0.65 -2.17 -5.96
CA ALA A 241 -0.86 -2.03 -4.53
C ALA A 241 -0.54 -0.61 -4.03
N VAL A 242 0.56 0.01 -4.51
CA VAL A 242 0.88 1.40 -4.19
C VAL A 242 -0.24 2.33 -4.69
N PHE A 243 -0.65 2.20 -5.96
CA PHE A 243 -1.72 3.03 -6.53
C PHE A 243 -3.04 2.92 -5.76
N ASN A 244 -3.43 1.70 -5.37
CA ASN A 244 -4.66 1.49 -4.61
C ASN A 244 -4.57 2.09 -3.20
N HIS A 245 -3.39 2.03 -2.58
CA HIS A 245 -3.15 2.65 -1.27
C HIS A 245 -3.21 4.18 -1.34
N THR A 246 -2.79 4.81 -2.45
CA THR A 246 -2.85 6.27 -2.58
C THR A 246 -4.21 6.80 -3.04
N SER A 247 -4.97 6.02 -3.84
CA SER A 247 -6.26 6.44 -4.42
C SER A 247 -7.49 6.18 -3.54
N HIS A 248 -7.43 5.31 -2.53
CA HIS A 248 -8.50 5.04 -1.57
C HIS A 248 -9.89 4.73 -2.20
N SER A 249 -9.93 4.01 -3.32
CA SER A 249 -11.17 3.69 -4.09
C SER A 249 -11.87 4.88 -4.77
N ALA A 250 -11.21 6.03 -4.88
CA ALA A 250 -11.64 7.18 -5.65
C ALA A 250 -10.71 7.39 -6.86
N PRO A 251 -11.09 8.20 -7.87
CA PRO A 251 -10.14 8.68 -8.87
C PRO A 251 -8.96 9.37 -8.18
N ILE A 252 -7.75 9.12 -8.67
CA ILE A 252 -6.53 9.66 -8.06
C ILE A 252 -6.55 11.20 -8.06
N ASN A 253 -6.32 11.80 -6.90
CA ASN A 253 -6.32 13.24 -6.68
C ASN A 253 -4.87 13.78 -6.58
N ALA A 254 -4.68 15.09 -6.40
CA ALA A 254 -3.32 15.66 -6.36
C ALA A 254 -2.45 15.10 -5.22
N HIS A 255 -3.05 14.88 -4.04
CA HIS A 255 -2.36 14.28 -2.89
C HIS A 255 -1.91 12.84 -3.23
N GLY A 256 -2.81 12.04 -3.79
CA GLY A 256 -2.51 10.68 -4.22
C GLY A 256 -1.42 10.63 -5.29
N LEU A 257 -1.42 11.57 -6.25
CA LEU A 257 -0.35 11.69 -7.25
C LEU A 257 1.00 12.08 -6.61
N ALA A 258 0.99 13.00 -5.64
CA ALA A 258 2.19 13.41 -4.93
C ALA A 258 2.79 12.24 -4.13
N LEU A 259 1.95 11.55 -3.35
CA LEU A 259 2.37 10.38 -2.57
C LEU A 259 2.88 9.25 -3.47
N LEU A 260 2.19 8.99 -4.59
CA LEU A 260 2.58 7.98 -5.58
C LEU A 260 3.95 8.31 -6.19
N SER A 261 4.12 9.54 -6.68
CA SER A 261 5.38 10.01 -7.26
C SER A 261 6.52 9.94 -6.24
N ARG A 262 6.32 10.44 -5.02
CA ARG A 262 7.34 10.36 -3.96
C ARG A 262 7.72 8.93 -3.59
N THR A 263 6.75 8.00 -3.55
CA THR A 263 7.02 6.59 -3.23
C THR A 263 7.95 5.96 -4.27
N PHE A 264 7.66 6.15 -5.56
CA PHE A 264 8.50 5.58 -6.61
C PHE A 264 9.87 6.25 -6.72
N HIS A 265 9.95 7.57 -6.55
CA HIS A 265 11.24 8.26 -6.51
C HIS A 265 12.07 7.87 -5.28
N HIS A 266 11.45 7.63 -4.13
CA HIS A 266 12.12 7.05 -2.97
C HIS A 266 12.72 5.69 -3.31
N TRP A 267 11.98 4.79 -3.96
CA TRP A 267 12.52 3.48 -4.32
C TRP A 267 13.64 3.53 -5.35
N ALA A 268 13.56 4.47 -6.30
CA ALA A 268 14.58 4.69 -7.31
C ALA A 268 15.86 5.32 -6.73
N ASP A 269 15.73 6.24 -5.76
CA ASP A 269 16.85 6.88 -5.06
C ASP A 269 16.57 7.07 -3.57
N ARG A 270 16.82 5.99 -2.82
CA ARG A 270 16.62 5.94 -1.37
C ARG A 270 17.59 6.82 -0.59
N THR A 271 18.64 7.31 -1.22
CA THR A 271 19.69 8.10 -0.55
C THR A 271 19.36 9.59 -0.51
N THR A 272 18.54 10.06 -1.45
CA THR A 272 18.19 11.49 -1.57
C THR A 272 16.72 11.77 -1.30
N VAL A 273 15.84 10.78 -1.46
CA VAL A 273 14.40 10.95 -1.27
C VAL A 273 13.95 10.13 -0.07
N ASP A 274 13.37 10.80 0.94
CA ASP A 274 12.80 10.11 2.10
C ASP A 274 11.51 9.37 1.76
N ALA A 275 11.28 8.23 2.43
CA ALA A 275 10.05 7.46 2.30
C ALA A 275 8.85 8.30 2.79
N PRO A 276 7.79 8.47 1.98
CA PRO A 276 6.67 9.32 2.36
C PRO A 276 5.79 8.69 3.45
N ARG A 277 5.67 7.35 3.47
CA ARG A 277 4.97 6.57 4.48
C ARG A 277 5.74 5.30 4.80
N ARG A 278 5.75 4.89 6.07
CA ARG A 278 6.42 3.67 6.54
C ARG A 278 5.98 2.42 5.77
N GLU A 279 4.68 2.29 5.54
CA GLU A 279 4.04 1.14 4.89
C GLU A 279 4.46 1.00 3.41
N LEU A 280 4.79 2.13 2.77
CA LEU A 280 5.19 2.21 1.37
C LEU A 280 6.71 2.30 1.21
N ALA A 281 7.48 2.21 2.30
CA ALA A 281 8.92 2.35 2.24
C ALA A 281 9.60 1.15 1.56
N ASP A 282 9.00 -0.05 1.62
CA ASP A 282 9.51 -1.24 0.94
C ASP A 282 8.39 -2.24 0.57
N PRO A 283 8.44 -2.88 -0.62
CA PRO A 283 7.48 -3.91 -1.03
C PRO A 283 7.25 -5.05 -0.03
N LEU A 284 8.27 -5.44 0.75
CA LEU A 284 8.11 -6.49 1.76
C LEU A 284 7.17 -6.07 2.90
N MET A 285 7.07 -4.76 3.17
CA MET A 285 6.16 -4.22 4.19
C MET A 285 4.70 -4.21 3.74
N MET A 286 4.48 -4.21 2.41
CA MET A 286 3.16 -4.16 1.80
C MET A 286 2.49 -5.54 1.72
N LEU A 287 3.22 -6.62 1.95
CA LEU A 287 2.66 -7.97 1.94
C LEU A 287 1.66 -8.13 3.10
N PRO A 288 0.46 -8.66 2.85
CA PRO A 288 -0.46 -9.04 3.91
C PRO A 288 -0.03 -10.35 4.56
N VAL A 289 -0.37 -10.53 5.83
CA VAL A 289 -0.22 -11.81 6.53
C VAL A 289 -1.15 -12.83 5.88
N LEU A 290 -0.59 -13.95 5.41
CA LEU A 290 -1.39 -15.02 4.84
C LEU A 290 -2.11 -15.83 5.92
N PRO A 291 -3.35 -16.30 5.65
CA PRO A 291 -4.08 -17.15 6.57
C PRO A 291 -3.39 -18.51 6.73
N THR A 292 -3.38 -18.99 7.96
CA THR A 292 -2.83 -20.29 8.36
C THR A 292 -3.95 -21.30 8.64
N THR A 293 -3.68 -22.57 8.38
CA THR A 293 -4.57 -23.68 8.74
C THR A 293 -3.83 -24.70 9.59
N LEU A 294 -4.51 -25.32 10.56
CA LEU A 294 -3.90 -26.33 11.42
C LEU A 294 -4.12 -27.73 10.83
N SER A 295 -3.06 -28.53 10.81
CA SER A 295 -3.09 -29.93 10.40
C SER A 295 -2.25 -30.77 11.36
N GLY A 296 -2.91 -31.35 12.38
CA GLY A 296 -2.22 -32.02 13.48
C GLY A 296 -1.44 -31.02 14.34
N THR A 297 -0.14 -31.27 14.53
CA THR A 297 0.80 -30.33 15.21
C THR A 297 1.35 -29.27 14.28
N ASP A 298 1.06 -29.36 12.98
CA ASP A 298 1.68 -28.54 11.96
C ASP A 298 0.76 -27.40 11.55
N THR A 299 1.36 -26.26 11.24
CA THR A 299 0.67 -25.13 10.63
C THR A 299 0.92 -25.15 9.12
N ILE A 300 -0.12 -25.04 8.32
CA ILE A 300 -0.04 -25.05 6.85
C ILE A 300 -0.41 -23.66 6.33
N ILE A 301 0.46 -23.13 5.47
CA ILE A 301 0.23 -21.90 4.71
C ILE A 301 0.02 -22.26 3.24
N SER A 302 -1.16 -21.96 2.73
CA SER A 302 -1.49 -22.15 1.32
C SER A 302 -0.83 -21.06 0.50
N LEU A 303 0.01 -21.44 -0.47
CA LEU A 303 0.67 -20.45 -1.31
C LEU A 303 -0.32 -19.85 -2.32
N PRO A 304 -0.42 -18.51 -2.40
CA PRO A 304 -1.23 -17.85 -3.42
C PRO A 304 -0.74 -18.23 -4.81
N MET A 305 -1.63 -18.27 -5.80
CA MET A 305 -1.22 -18.50 -7.19
C MET A 305 -0.29 -17.38 -7.66
N PRO A 306 0.76 -17.68 -8.48
CA PRO A 306 1.63 -16.66 -9.06
C PRO A 306 0.86 -15.61 -9.89
N SER A 307 -0.30 -15.98 -10.44
CA SER A 307 -1.17 -15.10 -11.24
C SER A 307 -2.25 -14.38 -10.42
N ALA A 308 -2.15 -14.34 -9.09
CA ALA A 308 -3.16 -13.67 -8.25
C ALA A 308 -3.27 -12.17 -8.58
N GLU A 309 -4.50 -11.65 -8.57
CA GLU A 309 -4.81 -10.23 -8.87
C GLU A 309 -4.54 -9.29 -7.68
N ALA A 310 -4.15 -9.81 -6.52
CA ALA A 310 -3.78 -9.04 -5.33
C ALA A 310 -2.31 -9.29 -4.97
N LEU A 311 -1.66 -8.29 -4.36
CA LEU A 311 -0.30 -8.42 -3.85
C LEU A 311 -0.32 -9.31 -2.61
N LEU A 312 -0.07 -10.60 -2.80
CA LEU A 312 -0.05 -11.62 -1.72
C LEU A 312 1.32 -12.28 -1.56
N ARG A 313 2.19 -12.11 -2.56
CA ARG A 313 3.51 -12.74 -2.67
C ARG A 313 4.41 -11.90 -3.55
N LEU A 314 5.72 -12.04 -3.38
CA LEU A 314 6.73 -11.57 -4.33
C LEU A 314 7.39 -12.76 -5.00
N ASP A 315 7.49 -12.70 -6.33
CA ASP A 315 8.10 -13.71 -7.17
C ASP A 315 9.32 -13.13 -7.88
N PHE A 316 10.45 -13.83 -7.77
CA PHE A 316 11.69 -13.52 -8.45
C PHE A 316 12.00 -14.57 -9.52
N ASP A 317 12.54 -14.13 -10.65
CA ASP A 317 12.89 -14.97 -11.79
C ASP A 317 14.33 -15.47 -11.67
N PRO A 318 14.55 -16.78 -11.44
CA PRO A 318 15.90 -17.34 -11.32
C PRO A 318 16.74 -17.20 -12.59
N LYS A 319 16.11 -17.02 -13.76
CA LYS A 319 16.83 -16.81 -15.03
C LYS A 319 17.66 -15.53 -15.01
N GLN A 320 17.29 -14.55 -14.17
CA GLN A 320 18.04 -13.30 -14.01
C GLN A 320 19.22 -13.43 -13.03
N ILE A 321 19.38 -14.57 -12.35
CA ILE A 321 20.46 -14.88 -11.39
C ILE A 321 21.08 -16.27 -11.66
N PRO A 322 21.58 -16.52 -12.89
CA PRO A 322 21.92 -17.86 -13.35
C PRO A 322 23.03 -18.54 -12.53
N GLN A 323 23.99 -17.78 -12.01
CA GLN A 323 25.07 -18.33 -11.17
C GLN A 323 24.55 -18.83 -9.82
N ALA A 324 23.85 -17.98 -9.07
CA ALA A 324 23.29 -18.38 -7.78
C ALA A 324 22.25 -19.50 -7.95
N TRP A 325 21.49 -19.49 -9.05
CA TRP A 325 20.54 -20.55 -9.37
C TRP A 325 21.23 -21.88 -9.67
N SER A 326 22.32 -21.90 -10.44
CA SER A 326 23.04 -23.14 -10.74
C SER A 326 23.71 -23.72 -9.48
N GLU A 327 24.26 -22.86 -8.62
CA GLU A 327 24.79 -23.25 -7.32
C GLU A 327 23.70 -23.84 -6.41
N TYR A 328 22.48 -23.30 -6.47
CA TYR A 328 21.33 -23.87 -5.76
C TYR A 328 20.97 -25.27 -6.26
N VAL A 329 20.81 -25.44 -7.57
CA VAL A 329 20.39 -26.71 -8.19
C VAL A 329 21.43 -27.83 -8.01
N THR A 330 22.71 -27.47 -7.97
CA THR A 330 23.82 -28.45 -7.84
C THR A 330 24.07 -28.91 -6.41
N ASN A 331 23.64 -28.14 -5.40
CA ASN A 331 23.85 -28.45 -3.99
C ASN A 331 22.55 -28.87 -3.29
N ALA A 332 22.64 -29.54 -2.14
CA ALA A 332 21.46 -29.94 -1.37
C ALA A 332 20.61 -28.70 -0.99
N PRO A 333 19.27 -28.74 -1.19
CA PRO A 333 18.41 -27.55 -1.28
C PRO A 333 18.29 -26.70 0.00
N GLY A 334 18.67 -27.19 1.18
CA GLY A 334 18.54 -26.42 2.43
C GLY A 334 19.53 -25.26 2.55
N SER A 335 20.82 -25.57 2.65
CA SER A 335 21.88 -24.54 2.78
C SER A 335 22.06 -23.69 1.52
N SER A 336 21.72 -24.25 0.37
CA SER A 336 21.84 -23.58 -0.92
C SER A 336 20.69 -22.59 -1.18
N LEU A 337 19.46 -22.87 -0.72
CA LEU A 337 18.32 -21.94 -0.86
C LEU A 337 18.52 -20.67 -0.04
N ARG A 338 19.04 -20.81 1.18
CA ARG A 338 19.43 -19.69 2.02
C ARG A 338 20.46 -18.80 1.32
N SER A 339 21.48 -19.40 0.71
CA SER A 339 22.50 -18.66 -0.05
C SER A 339 21.88 -17.91 -1.23
N LEU A 340 21.00 -18.57 -1.98
CA LEU A 340 20.27 -17.99 -3.10
C LEU A 340 19.44 -16.77 -2.69
N PHE A 341 18.64 -16.86 -1.63
CA PHE A 341 17.87 -15.73 -1.12
C PHE A 341 18.75 -14.63 -0.52
N SER A 342 19.89 -14.97 0.10
CA SER A 342 20.86 -13.97 0.57
C SER A 342 21.35 -13.11 -0.59
N THR A 343 21.71 -13.73 -1.72
CA THR A 343 22.11 -13.01 -2.95
C THR A 343 21.00 -12.11 -3.47
N VAL A 344 19.76 -12.60 -3.54
CA VAL A 344 18.60 -11.78 -3.98
C VAL A 344 18.42 -10.56 -3.09
N LEU A 345 18.46 -10.75 -1.76
CA LEU A 345 18.27 -9.67 -0.79
C LEU A 345 19.42 -8.64 -0.84
N GLU A 346 20.67 -9.08 -0.83
CA GLU A 346 21.82 -8.17 -0.89
C GLU A 346 21.85 -7.35 -2.18
N HIS A 347 21.54 -7.98 -3.32
CA HIS A 347 21.46 -7.28 -4.60
C HIS A 347 20.34 -6.24 -4.66
N ASN A 348 19.33 -6.38 -3.80
CA ASN A 348 18.23 -5.44 -3.59
C ASN A 348 18.51 -4.41 -2.47
N GLY A 349 19.74 -4.35 -1.93
CA GLY A 349 20.18 -3.35 -0.97
C GLY A 349 19.88 -3.68 0.48
N TYR A 350 19.61 -4.94 0.81
CA TYR A 350 19.49 -5.40 2.18
C TYR A 350 20.83 -5.82 2.77
N THR A 351 21.03 -5.56 4.05
CA THR A 351 22.11 -6.16 4.84
C THR A 351 21.61 -7.47 5.44
N VAL A 352 22.20 -8.58 5.01
CA VAL A 352 21.81 -9.93 5.46
C VAL A 352 22.80 -10.46 6.49
N ASN A 353 22.28 -10.91 7.63
CA ASN A 353 23.08 -11.62 8.61
C ASN A 353 23.23 -13.09 8.20
N ARG A 354 24.40 -13.43 7.64
CA ARG A 354 24.69 -14.79 7.17
C ARG A 354 25.05 -15.78 8.29
N THR A 355 25.30 -15.35 9.52
CA THR A 355 25.66 -16.23 10.65
C THR A 355 24.45 -16.82 11.38
N THR A 356 23.22 -16.37 11.06
CA THR A 356 21.97 -16.83 11.69
C THR A 356 21.53 -18.25 11.30
N ARG A 357 22.44 -19.15 10.90
CA ARG A 357 22.11 -20.58 10.64
C ARG A 357 21.54 -21.30 11.87
N LEU A 358 21.62 -20.66 13.03
CA LEU A 358 21.11 -21.16 14.29
C LEU A 358 19.62 -20.86 14.52
N LEU A 359 18.99 -20.02 13.69
CA LEU A 359 17.55 -19.77 13.71
C LEU A 359 16.78 -21.00 13.21
N SER A 360 15.55 -21.18 13.72
CA SER A 360 14.64 -22.22 13.23
C SER A 360 14.42 -22.12 11.72
N GLU A 361 14.26 -23.25 11.04
CA GLU A 361 13.98 -23.32 9.60
C GLU A 361 15.02 -22.56 8.73
N ASP A 362 16.30 -22.62 9.12
CA ASP A 362 17.46 -22.01 8.44
C ASP A 362 17.34 -20.49 8.20
N ALA A 363 16.58 -19.79 9.04
CA ALA A 363 16.16 -18.42 8.75
C ALA A 363 17.29 -17.41 8.53
N LEU A 364 16.99 -16.41 7.71
CA LEU A 364 17.79 -15.21 7.49
C LEU A 364 17.19 -14.03 8.26
N LEU A 365 18.03 -13.38 9.06
CA LEU A 365 17.74 -12.04 9.55
C LEU A 365 18.34 -11.02 8.59
N PHE A 366 17.57 -10.03 8.19
CA PHE A 366 18.06 -8.95 7.34
C PHE A 366 17.29 -7.66 7.58
N HIS A 367 17.92 -6.55 7.21
CA HIS A 367 17.36 -5.21 7.34
C HIS A 367 17.83 -4.32 6.19
N ARG A 368 17.22 -3.15 6.04
CA ARG A 368 17.63 -2.12 5.10
C ARG A 368 17.92 -0.85 5.90
N GLU A 369 19.07 -0.22 5.65
CA GLU A 369 19.37 1.07 6.27
C GLU A 369 18.32 2.12 5.91
N GLY A 370 17.97 2.97 6.87
CA GLY A 370 16.90 3.96 6.72
C GLY A 370 15.47 3.40 6.84
N LEU A 371 15.31 2.07 6.97
CA LEU A 371 14.00 1.45 7.17
C LEU A 371 13.78 1.09 8.65
N ASP A 372 12.70 1.59 9.23
CA ASP A 372 12.27 1.27 10.60
C ASP A 372 11.52 -0.07 10.66
N ALA A 373 12.15 -1.12 10.13
CA ALA A 373 11.67 -2.49 10.12
C ALA A 373 12.85 -3.44 9.88
N ALA A 374 12.68 -4.67 10.36
CA ALA A 374 13.60 -5.75 10.08
C ALA A 374 12.84 -7.03 9.81
N PHE A 375 13.50 -7.96 9.13
CA PHE A 375 12.84 -9.07 8.49
C PHE A 375 13.48 -10.39 8.87
N VAL A 376 12.64 -11.39 9.15
CA VAL A 376 13.05 -12.77 9.38
C VAL A 376 12.45 -13.62 8.26
N LEU A 377 13.29 -14.11 7.34
CA LEU A 377 12.89 -14.97 6.23
C LEU A 377 13.23 -16.43 6.55
N ARG A 378 12.22 -17.31 6.60
CA ARG A 378 12.38 -18.73 6.90
C ARG A 378 12.18 -19.61 5.67
N PHE A 379 12.73 -20.83 5.70
CA PHE A 379 12.67 -21.78 4.59
C PHE A 379 12.00 -23.10 5.02
N PRO A 380 10.67 -23.11 5.20
CA PRO A 380 9.95 -24.30 5.63
C PRO A 380 9.90 -25.37 4.52
N LEU A 381 9.62 -26.60 4.93
CA LEU A 381 9.37 -27.70 4.00
C LEU A 381 8.06 -27.47 3.23
N THR A 382 8.07 -27.85 1.95
CA THR A 382 6.87 -27.83 1.10
C THR A 382 6.17 -29.18 1.15
N THR A 383 4.84 -29.15 1.24
CA THR A 383 3.99 -30.33 1.08
C THR A 383 3.94 -30.77 -0.40
N LEU A 384 3.48 -31.98 -0.66
CA LEU A 384 3.26 -32.48 -2.03
C LEU A 384 2.29 -31.61 -2.85
N LEU A 385 1.41 -30.86 -2.18
CA LEU A 385 0.45 -29.95 -2.81
C LEU A 385 1.01 -28.53 -3.03
N GLY A 386 2.29 -28.30 -2.71
CA GLY A 386 2.92 -26.99 -2.87
C GLY A 386 2.69 -26.02 -1.70
N ASN A 387 1.94 -26.41 -0.66
CA ASN A 387 1.75 -25.59 0.54
C ASN A 387 2.97 -25.64 1.45
N MET A 388 3.22 -24.58 2.23
CA MET A 388 4.32 -24.55 3.19
C MET A 388 3.90 -25.13 4.53
N LYS A 389 4.72 -26.03 5.09
CA LYS A 389 4.49 -26.72 6.36
C LYS A 389 5.39 -26.15 7.46
N ARG A 390 4.78 -25.74 8.57
CA ARG A 390 5.41 -25.07 9.70
C ARG A 390 5.34 -25.90 10.97
N ASN A 391 6.47 -25.95 11.67
CA ASN A 391 6.61 -26.69 12.92
C ASN A 391 6.66 -25.75 14.15
N ALA A 392 6.73 -24.43 13.94
CA ALA A 392 6.84 -23.44 14.99
C ALA A 392 6.08 -22.15 14.63
N MET A 393 5.57 -21.44 15.64
CA MET A 393 4.93 -20.14 15.45
C MET A 393 5.96 -19.07 15.03
N PRO A 394 5.56 -18.06 14.24
CA PRO A 394 6.40 -16.90 13.95
C PRO A 394 6.86 -16.23 15.26
N GLY A 395 8.15 -15.85 15.33
CA GLY A 395 8.78 -15.22 16.47
C GLY A 395 9.04 -16.09 17.72
N SER A 396 8.56 -17.34 17.77
CA SER A 396 8.75 -18.21 18.94
C SER A 396 10.23 -18.44 19.30
N GLU A 397 11.13 -18.47 18.31
CA GLU A 397 12.57 -18.64 18.47
C GLU A 397 13.28 -17.43 19.09
N LEU A 398 12.75 -16.22 18.91
CA LEU A 398 13.31 -15.03 19.58
C LEU A 398 13.03 -15.06 21.09
N ASN A 399 12.01 -15.83 21.50
CA ASN A 399 11.68 -16.04 22.90
C ASN A 399 12.29 -17.33 23.47
N ASP A 400 13.00 -18.13 22.67
CA ASP A 400 13.63 -19.38 23.10
C ASP A 400 14.96 -19.12 23.84
N PRO A 401 15.05 -19.43 25.15
CA PRO A 401 16.28 -19.25 25.91
C PRO A 401 17.46 -20.08 25.35
N ALA A 402 17.19 -21.24 24.75
CA ALA A 402 18.20 -22.07 24.13
C ALA A 402 18.75 -21.45 22.84
N TYR A 403 17.90 -20.73 22.10
CA TYR A 403 18.34 -19.95 20.95
C TYR A 403 19.24 -18.79 21.38
N ARG A 404 18.82 -17.99 22.38
CA ARG A 404 19.64 -16.89 22.94
C ARG A 404 21.00 -17.39 23.43
N ALA A 405 21.03 -18.53 24.12
CA ALA A 405 22.28 -19.13 24.59
C ALA A 405 23.20 -19.57 23.44
N ARG A 406 22.66 -19.99 22.29
CA ARG A 406 23.44 -20.47 21.13
C ARG A 406 24.05 -19.33 20.30
N ILE A 407 23.37 -18.21 20.13
CA ILE A 407 23.89 -17.06 19.37
C ILE A 407 24.82 -16.18 20.22
N GLY A 408 24.77 -16.30 21.54
CA GLY A 408 25.60 -15.54 22.45
C GLY A 408 25.09 -14.13 22.71
N GLU A 409 25.49 -13.57 23.85
CA GLU A 409 24.92 -12.33 24.37
C GLU A 409 25.28 -11.10 23.51
N GLU A 410 26.46 -11.07 22.89
CA GLU A 410 26.88 -9.97 22.02
C GLU A 410 26.06 -9.90 20.72
N GLN A 411 25.85 -11.04 20.05
CA GLN A 411 25.02 -11.12 18.84
C GLN A 411 23.56 -10.89 19.17
N TRP A 412 23.10 -11.36 20.33
CA TRP A 412 21.76 -11.07 20.82
C TRP A 412 21.56 -9.59 21.14
N GLN A 413 22.53 -8.93 21.78
CA GLN A 413 22.47 -7.50 22.04
C GLN A 413 22.50 -6.69 20.74
N GLU A 414 23.34 -7.05 19.78
CA GLU A 414 23.35 -6.38 18.47
C GLU A 414 22.01 -6.56 17.73
N LEU A 415 21.46 -7.77 17.80
CA LEU A 415 20.15 -8.11 17.26
C LEU A 415 19.04 -7.36 17.98
N SER A 416 19.02 -7.29 19.32
CA SER A 416 18.00 -6.57 20.09
C SER A 416 18.14 -5.05 20.03
N ASN A 417 19.35 -4.52 19.85
CA ASN A 417 19.58 -3.08 19.70
C ASN A 417 19.15 -2.58 18.31
N ARG A 418 19.27 -3.43 17.29
CA ARG A 418 18.81 -3.13 15.92
C ARG A 418 17.34 -3.47 15.69
N LEU A 419 16.82 -4.47 16.39
CA LEU A 419 15.44 -4.90 16.31
C LEU A 419 14.66 -4.31 17.47
N ASP A 420 13.87 -3.26 17.19
CA ASP A 420 12.64 -3.12 17.94
C ASP A 420 11.80 -4.36 17.62
N LEU A 421 11.77 -5.33 18.55
CA LEU A 421 11.11 -6.63 18.34
C LEU A 421 9.62 -6.47 17.98
N SER A 422 9.00 -5.33 18.30
CA SER A 422 7.64 -4.99 17.90
C SER A 422 7.50 -4.67 16.39
N LYS A 423 8.62 -4.48 15.69
CA LYS A 423 8.69 -4.07 14.27
C LYS A 423 9.24 -5.15 13.34
N VAL A 424 9.37 -6.38 13.84
CA VAL A 424 9.84 -7.52 13.03
C VAL A 424 8.73 -7.99 12.09
N ILE A 425 9.08 -8.19 10.82
CA ILE A 425 8.20 -8.76 9.80
C ILE A 425 8.68 -10.17 9.48
N TYR A 426 7.80 -11.15 9.67
CA TYR A 426 8.07 -12.56 9.39
C TYR A 426 7.68 -12.92 7.97
N LEU A 427 8.61 -13.58 7.28
CA LEU A 427 8.51 -13.93 5.87
C LEU A 427 8.87 -15.39 5.66
N LEU A 428 8.35 -15.95 4.57
CA LEU A 428 8.67 -17.30 4.12
C LEU A 428 9.20 -17.29 2.70
N GLY A 429 10.31 -17.99 2.50
CA GLY A 429 11.01 -18.14 1.24
C GLY A 429 10.97 -19.58 0.74
N ASN A 430 10.72 -19.78 -0.55
CA ASN A 430 10.87 -21.10 -1.17
C ASN A 430 11.07 -21.00 -2.68
N THR A 431 11.31 -22.13 -3.33
CA THR A 431 11.12 -22.29 -4.77
C THR A 431 9.74 -22.88 -5.07
N GLN A 432 9.09 -22.40 -6.13
CA GLN A 432 7.85 -23.00 -6.61
C GLN A 432 7.91 -23.26 -8.12
N PRO A 433 7.66 -24.50 -8.58
CA PRO A 433 7.45 -24.77 -10.00
C PRO A 433 6.13 -24.13 -10.45
N ILE A 434 6.17 -23.36 -11.53
CA ILE A 434 5.00 -22.68 -12.11
C ILE A 434 4.62 -23.25 -13.49
N SER A 435 5.57 -23.91 -14.16
CA SER A 435 5.37 -24.78 -15.31
C SER A 435 6.39 -25.93 -15.27
N ALA A 436 6.37 -26.84 -16.24
CA ALA A 436 7.31 -27.94 -16.33
C ALA A 436 8.78 -27.50 -16.43
N ASP A 437 9.03 -26.32 -16.98
CA ASP A 437 10.35 -25.75 -17.28
C ASP A 437 10.67 -24.47 -16.50
N GLN A 438 9.72 -23.95 -15.72
CA GLN A 438 9.85 -22.68 -15.03
C GLN A 438 9.60 -22.83 -13.53
N THR A 439 10.57 -22.36 -12.75
CA THR A 439 10.51 -22.25 -11.30
C THR A 439 10.70 -20.78 -10.92
N THR A 440 10.04 -20.33 -9.86
CA THR A 440 10.22 -18.99 -9.28
C THR A 440 10.70 -19.09 -7.84
N LEU A 441 11.41 -18.07 -7.37
CA LEU A 441 11.64 -17.86 -5.95
C LEU A 441 10.49 -17.03 -5.39
N VAL A 442 9.86 -17.52 -4.34
CA VAL A 442 8.70 -16.88 -3.73
C VAL A 442 9.03 -16.35 -2.34
N ILE A 443 8.56 -15.14 -2.03
CA ILE A 443 8.47 -14.59 -0.68
C ILE A 443 7.00 -14.29 -0.34
N VAL A 444 6.53 -14.79 0.80
CA VAL A 444 5.22 -14.43 1.39
C VAL A 444 5.36 -13.97 2.82
N ARG A 445 4.37 -13.28 3.37
CA ARG A 445 4.34 -12.86 4.77
C ARG A 445 3.47 -13.77 5.62
N GLU A 446 3.93 -14.00 6.84
CA GLU A 446 3.22 -14.72 7.90
C GLU A 446 3.22 -13.91 9.21
N GLY A 447 2.53 -14.42 10.24
CA GLY A 447 2.48 -13.82 11.57
C GLY A 447 1.12 -13.29 11.90
#